data_AF-A0A6N7YIZ7-F1
#
_entry.id   AF-A0A6N7YIZ7-F1
#
_cell.length_a   1.000
_cell.length_b   1.000
_cell.length_c   1.000
_cell.angle_alpha   90.00
_cell.angle_beta   90.00
_cell.angle_gamma   90.00
#
_symmetry.space_group_name_H-M   'P 1'
#
loop_
_entity.id
_entity.type
_entity.pdbx_description
1 polymer ?
#
loop_
_entity_poly.entity_id
_entity_poly.type
_entity_poly.pdbx_seq_one_letter_code
_entity_poly.pdbx_strand_id
1 'polypeptide(L)'
;MKAFLSRPKDNYKIPYETHPEDRPRQCVFVGTSNTLDFLPLDRTGNRRFAPIMVHPERVKKHILEDEHESHEYIEQLWAEMMDFYYKHKNYKLKLSKDMEEYLKVMQKEFMPEDTKVGQIQEWLDDCSEDYVCTLMIYREALKLEKK
;
A
#
# COMPACT_ATOMS: atom_id res chain seq x y z
N MET A 1 11.51 3.91 7.05
CA MET A 1 10.86 3.11 5.98
C MET A 1 10.47 3.93 4.75
N LYS A 2 9.79 5.09 4.85
CA LYS A 2 9.37 5.92 3.68
C LYS A 2 10.50 6.20 2.68
N ALA A 3 11.64 6.67 3.17
CA ALA A 3 12.79 7.00 2.33
C ALA A 3 13.38 5.76 1.63
N PHE A 4 13.26 4.58 2.26
CA PHE A 4 13.72 3.33 1.66
C PHE A 4 12.90 3.00 0.42
N LEU A 5 11.57 3.01 0.50
CA LEU A 5 10.69 2.69 -0.63
C LEU A 5 10.78 3.69 -1.78
N SER A 6 11.01 4.98 -1.49
CA SER A 6 11.06 6.02 -2.52
C SER A 6 12.42 6.22 -3.18
N ARG A 7 13.49 5.61 -2.66
CA ARG A 7 14.84 5.77 -3.22
C ARG A 7 14.93 5.06 -4.59
N PRO A 8 15.42 5.73 -5.64
CA PRO A 8 15.61 5.12 -6.95
C PRO A 8 16.90 4.30 -7.04
N LYS A 9 17.81 4.44 -6.06
CA LYS A 9 19.10 3.77 -6.01
C LYS A 9 19.30 3.10 -4.66
N ASP A 10 19.92 1.93 -4.70
CA ASP A 10 20.41 1.20 -3.54
C ASP A 10 21.92 1.41 -3.42
N ASN A 11 22.35 1.88 -2.26
CA ASN A 11 23.76 1.98 -1.92
C ASN A 11 24.16 0.68 -1.21
N TYR A 12 24.87 -0.19 -1.93
CA TYR A 12 25.30 -1.47 -1.37
C TYR A 12 26.65 -1.90 -1.96
N LYS A 13 27.33 -2.75 -1.18
CA LYS A 13 28.65 -3.28 -1.51
C LYS A 13 28.51 -4.71 -2.00
N ILE A 14 29.03 -5.03 -3.20
CA ILE A 14 29.09 -6.42 -3.68
C ILE A 14 30.19 -7.14 -2.88
N PRO A 15 30.07 -8.46 -2.64
CA PRO A 15 31.20 -9.24 -2.15
C PRO A 15 32.50 -8.91 -2.90
N TYR A 16 33.58 -8.73 -2.14
CA TYR A 16 34.94 -8.43 -2.64
C TYR A 16 35.19 -7.03 -3.22
N GLU A 17 34.20 -6.14 -3.27
CA GLU A 17 34.47 -4.73 -3.60
C GLU A 17 35.12 -3.99 -2.41
N THR A 18 35.77 -2.85 -2.66
CA THR A 18 36.37 -2.02 -1.59
C THR A 18 35.38 -0.96 -1.11
N HIS A 19 34.62 -0.36 -2.01
CA HIS A 19 33.73 0.77 -1.74
C HIS A 19 32.28 0.43 -2.12
N PRO A 20 31.29 0.92 -1.36
CA PRO A 20 29.89 0.80 -1.75
C PRO A 20 29.59 1.72 -2.94
N GLU A 21 28.75 1.24 -3.85
CA GLU A 21 28.33 1.99 -5.03
C GLU A 21 26.81 2.18 -5.05
N ASP A 22 26.38 3.28 -5.68
CA ASP A 22 24.98 3.57 -5.94
C ASP A 22 24.51 2.84 -7.19
N ARG A 23 23.63 1.85 -7.02
CA ARG A 23 23.07 1.08 -8.14
C ARG A 23 21.57 1.38 -8.32
N PRO A 24 21.07 1.52 -9.56
CA PRO A 24 19.64 1.69 -9.81
C PRO A 24 18.85 0.51 -9.23
N ARG A 25 17.74 0.79 -8.55
CA ARG A 25 16.89 -0.25 -7.99
C ARG A 25 16.13 -0.98 -9.10
N GLN A 26 16.22 -2.30 -9.11
CA GLN A 26 15.57 -3.18 -10.08
C GLN A 26 14.64 -4.21 -9.43
N CYS A 27 14.12 -3.91 -8.23
CA CYS A 27 13.21 -4.80 -7.51
C CYS A 27 11.83 -4.18 -7.31
N VAL A 28 10.84 -5.04 -7.11
CA VAL A 28 9.50 -4.70 -6.65
C VAL A 28 9.36 -5.19 -5.23
N PHE A 29 8.82 -4.36 -4.33
CA PHE A 29 8.53 -4.75 -2.96
C PHE A 29 7.09 -5.22 -2.87
N VAL A 30 6.91 -6.43 -2.36
CA VAL A 30 5.60 -7.01 -2.07
C VAL A 30 5.61 -7.49 -0.62
N GLY A 31 4.54 -7.24 0.10
CA GLY A 31 4.33 -7.73 1.46
C GLY A 31 2.90 -8.20 1.59
N THR A 32 2.70 -9.24 2.40
CA THR A 32 1.39 -9.75 2.76
C THR A 32 1.09 -9.38 4.21
N SER A 33 -0.18 -9.12 4.50
CA SER A 33 -0.67 -8.89 5.85
C SER A 33 -1.99 -9.62 6.01
N ASN A 34 -2.22 -10.19 7.19
CA ASN A 34 -3.52 -10.76 7.55
C ASN A 34 -4.46 -9.71 8.16
N THR A 35 -3.95 -8.50 8.45
CA THR A 35 -4.75 -7.36 8.94
C THR A 35 -5.00 -6.36 7.81
N LEU A 36 -6.20 -5.77 7.82
CA LEU A 36 -6.56 -4.67 6.91
C LEU A 36 -5.70 -3.42 7.18
N ASP A 37 -5.44 -3.14 8.45
CA ASP A 37 -4.58 -2.05 8.87
C ASP A 37 -3.12 -2.49 8.92
N PHE A 38 -2.41 -2.33 7.80
CA PHE A 38 -0.99 -2.70 7.71
C PHE A 38 -0.03 -1.54 8.05
N LEU A 39 -0.53 -0.29 8.17
CA LEU A 39 0.26 0.88 8.56
C LEU A 39 -0.49 1.80 9.55
N PRO A 40 -0.79 1.33 10.78
CA PRO A 40 -1.63 2.08 11.73
C PRO A 40 -1.06 3.45 12.14
N LEU A 41 0.26 3.56 12.25
CA LEU A 41 0.93 4.78 12.72
C LEU A 41 1.42 5.70 11.58
N ASP A 42 1.28 5.29 10.31
CA ASP A 42 1.85 6.02 9.18
C ASP A 42 0.86 6.24 8.04
N ARG A 43 -0.14 7.10 8.29
CA ARG A 43 -1.17 7.52 7.32
C ARG A 43 -0.59 8.04 6.01
N THR A 44 0.56 8.73 6.07
CA THR A 44 1.21 9.26 4.86
C THR A 44 2.04 8.20 4.10
N GLY A 45 2.38 7.09 4.75
CA GLY A 45 3.10 5.96 4.17
C GLY A 45 2.22 5.15 3.23
N ASN A 46 0.93 5.00 3.57
CA ASN A 46 -0.02 4.14 2.85
C ASN A 46 -0.11 4.43 1.34
N ARG A 47 -0.01 5.71 0.92
CA ARG A 47 -0.01 6.08 -0.51
C ARG A 47 1.06 5.42 -1.39
N ARG A 48 2.11 4.84 -0.77
CA ARG A 48 3.23 4.17 -1.47
C ARG A 48 3.00 2.67 -1.67
N PHE A 49 1.88 2.15 -1.18
CA PHE A 49 1.47 0.76 -1.32
C PHE A 49 0.22 0.68 -2.19
N ALA A 50 0.14 -0.33 -3.04
CA ALA A 50 -1.08 -0.70 -3.73
C ALA A 50 -1.66 -1.91 -2.99
N PRO A 51 -2.54 -1.71 -1.98
CA PRO A 51 -3.15 -2.84 -1.30
C PRO A 51 -4.04 -3.60 -2.29
N ILE A 52 -4.07 -4.92 -2.15
CA ILE A 52 -4.95 -5.80 -2.92
C ILE A 52 -5.61 -6.72 -1.92
N MET A 53 -6.94 -6.66 -1.83
CA MET A 53 -7.70 -7.61 -1.01
C MET A 53 -7.66 -8.98 -1.69
N VAL A 54 -7.13 -9.98 -0.99
CA VAL A 54 -7.12 -11.35 -1.47
C VAL A 54 -8.29 -12.10 -0.83
N HIS A 55 -9.00 -12.88 -1.63
CA HIS A 55 -10.19 -13.64 -1.26
C HIS A 55 -9.90 -15.14 -1.40
N PRO A 56 -9.42 -15.83 -0.34
CA PRO A 56 -9.09 -17.26 -0.41
C PRO A 56 -10.27 -18.13 -0.86
N GLU A 57 -11.50 -17.74 -0.50
CA GLU A 57 -12.74 -18.43 -0.86
C GLU A 57 -13.05 -18.41 -2.36
N ARG A 58 -12.41 -17.51 -3.13
CA ARG A 58 -12.58 -17.39 -4.58
C ARG A 58 -11.47 -18.08 -5.38
N VAL A 59 -10.51 -18.70 -4.69
CA VAL A 59 -9.39 -19.40 -5.34
C VAL A 59 -9.93 -20.66 -6.02
N LYS A 60 -9.75 -20.74 -7.34
CA LYS A 60 -10.21 -21.87 -8.16
C LYS A 60 -9.16 -22.97 -8.34
N LYS A 61 -7.89 -22.61 -8.18
CA LYS A 61 -6.74 -23.50 -8.37
C LYS A 61 -5.65 -23.10 -7.39
N HIS A 62 -5.09 -24.09 -6.71
CA HIS A 62 -3.93 -23.88 -5.86
C HIS A 62 -2.65 -24.26 -6.62
N ILE A 63 -1.62 -23.40 -6.57
CA ILE A 63 -0.36 -23.59 -7.34
C ILE A 63 0.41 -24.88 -6.98
N LEU A 64 0.12 -25.47 -5.81
CA LEU A 64 0.75 -26.72 -5.34
C LEU A 64 -0.13 -27.97 -5.54
N GLU A 65 -1.35 -27.83 -6.08
CA GLU A 65 -2.19 -29.01 -6.39
C GLU A 65 -1.64 -29.78 -7.59
N ASP A 66 -1.18 -29.05 -8.61
CA ASP A 66 -0.50 -29.58 -9.78
C ASP A 66 0.66 -28.65 -10.13
N GLU A 67 1.88 -29.03 -9.72
CA GLU A 67 3.09 -28.25 -9.98
C GLU A 67 3.43 -28.20 -11.47
N HIS A 68 3.12 -29.25 -12.23
CA HIS A 68 3.43 -29.31 -13.66
C HIS A 68 2.55 -28.34 -14.44
N GLU A 69 1.22 -28.40 -14.22
CA GLU A 69 0.28 -27.45 -14.84
C GLU A 69 0.60 -26.00 -14.45
N SER A 70 0.94 -25.78 -13.18
CA SER A 70 1.29 -24.45 -12.67
C SER A 70 2.57 -23.91 -13.30
N HIS A 71 3.59 -24.75 -13.49
CA HIS A 71 4.82 -24.37 -14.19
C HIS A 71 4.55 -24.03 -15.66
N GLU A 72 3.83 -24.87 -16.40
CA GLU A 72 3.48 -24.60 -17.80
C GLU A 72 2.71 -23.28 -17.94
N TYR A 73 1.76 -23.01 -17.03
CA TYR A 73 1.03 -21.74 -17.02
C TYR A 73 1.95 -20.53 -16.79
N ILE A 74 2.88 -20.62 -15.83
CA ILE A 74 3.82 -19.54 -15.53
C ILE A 74 4.77 -19.30 -16.71
N GLU A 75 5.26 -20.36 -17.34
CA GLU A 75 6.12 -20.28 -18.53
C GLU A 75 5.40 -19.61 -19.70
N GLN A 76 4.15 -19.99 -19.96
CA GLN A 76 3.32 -19.37 -21.00
C GLN A 76 3.08 -17.88 -20.71
N LEU A 77 2.75 -17.52 -19.47
CA LEU A 77 2.55 -16.13 -19.06
C LEU A 77 3.83 -15.31 -19.26
N TRP A 78 5.00 -15.88 -18.95
CA TRP A 78 6.29 -15.25 -19.22
C TRP A 78 6.56 -15.08 -20.71
N ALA A 79 6.25 -16.09 -21.53
CA ALA A 79 6.40 -16.02 -22.97
C ALA A 79 5.55 -14.89 -23.58
N GLU A 80 4.27 -14.79 -23.18
CA GLU A 80 3.37 -13.70 -23.60
C GLU A 80 3.87 -12.33 -23.16
N MET A 81 4.36 -12.21 -21.93
CA MET A 81 4.91 -10.97 -21.41
C MET A 81 6.17 -10.54 -22.18
N MET A 82 7.06 -11.48 -22.50
CA MET A 82 8.25 -11.21 -23.30
C MET A 82 7.93 -10.81 -24.74
N ASP A 83 6.98 -11.49 -25.38
CA ASP A 83 6.49 -11.12 -26.71
C ASP A 83 5.88 -9.70 -26.70
N PHE A 84 5.02 -9.41 -25.71
CA PHE A 84 4.45 -8.08 -25.51
C PHE A 84 5.54 -7.01 -25.34
N TYR A 85 6.53 -7.27 -24.48
CA TYR A 85 7.68 -6.39 -24.23
C TYR A 85 8.48 -6.10 -25.50
N TYR A 86 8.82 -7.11 -26.28
CA TYR A 86 9.60 -6.94 -27.51
C TYR A 86 8.83 -6.20 -28.60
N LYS A 87 7.51 -6.42 -28.70
CA LYS A 87 6.62 -5.70 -29.63
C LYS A 87 6.40 -4.25 -29.22
N HIS A 88 6.29 -3.97 -27.93
CA HIS A 88 5.95 -2.66 -27.38
C HIS A 88 7.18 -2.03 -26.71
N LYS A 89 8.07 -1.43 -27.51
CA LYS A 89 9.33 -0.80 -27.02
C LYS A 89 9.15 0.44 -26.12
N ASN A 90 7.92 0.89 -25.87
CA ASN A 90 7.63 2.10 -25.12
C ASN A 90 6.57 1.85 -24.03
N TYR A 91 6.90 0.97 -23.09
CA TYR A 91 6.09 0.72 -21.91
C TYR A 91 6.43 1.74 -20.82
N LYS A 92 5.40 2.28 -20.16
CA LYS A 92 5.57 3.09 -18.96
C LYS A 92 5.44 2.17 -17.75
N LEU A 93 6.42 2.22 -16.84
CA LEU A 93 6.34 1.58 -15.52
C LEU A 93 5.39 2.32 -14.55
N LYS A 94 4.49 3.15 -15.09
CA LYS A 94 3.47 3.88 -14.34
C LYS A 94 2.12 3.28 -14.69
N LEU A 95 1.27 3.16 -13.68
CA LEU A 95 -0.11 2.75 -13.88
C LEU A 95 -0.85 3.80 -14.72
N SER A 96 -1.93 3.38 -15.39
CA SER A 96 -2.82 4.32 -16.05
C SER A 96 -3.46 5.26 -15.02
N LYS A 97 -3.88 6.45 -15.45
CA LYS A 97 -4.54 7.41 -14.55
C LYS A 97 -5.77 6.80 -13.88
N ASP A 98 -6.57 6.05 -14.64
CA ASP A 98 -7.78 5.41 -14.15
C ASP A 98 -7.47 4.37 -13.07
N MET A 99 -6.40 3.59 -13.26
CA MET A 99 -5.93 2.62 -12.26
C MET A 99 -5.38 3.31 -11.00
N GLU A 100 -4.67 4.43 -11.16
CA GLU A 100 -4.20 5.22 -10.00
C GLU A 100 -5.37 5.79 -9.18
N GLU A 101 -6.46 6.21 -9.84
CA GLU A 101 -7.66 6.69 -9.17
C GLU A 101 -8.40 5.57 -8.43
N TYR A 102 -8.58 4.43 -9.08
CA TYR A 102 -9.13 3.22 -8.46
C TYR A 102 -8.33 2.81 -7.22
N LEU A 103 -7.00 2.79 -7.30
CA LEU A 103 -6.14 2.44 -6.16
C LEU A 103 -6.24 3.45 -5.02
N LYS A 104 -6.45 4.75 -5.29
CA LYS A 104 -6.67 5.74 -4.22
C LYS A 104 -7.96 5.49 -3.45
N VAL A 105 -9.02 5.05 -4.14
CA VAL A 105 -10.28 4.67 -3.50
C VAL A 105 -10.04 3.46 -2.61
N MET A 106 -9.43 2.41 -3.17
CA MET A 106 -9.11 1.20 -2.43
C MET A 106 -8.21 1.48 -1.22
N GLN A 107 -7.15 2.28 -1.37
CA GLN A 107 -6.24 2.65 -0.27
C GLN A 107 -6.96 3.25 0.95
N LYS A 108 -8.08 3.98 0.75
CA LYS A 108 -8.86 4.55 1.86
C LYS A 108 -9.51 3.48 2.71
N GLU A 109 -9.94 2.37 2.11
CA GLU A 109 -10.57 1.24 2.82
C GLU A 109 -9.59 0.49 3.73
N PHE A 110 -8.29 0.57 3.44
CA PHE A 110 -7.20 0.00 4.25
C PHE A 110 -6.56 1.03 5.20
N MET A 111 -7.21 2.18 5.43
CA MET A 111 -6.77 3.13 6.44
C MET A 111 -7.47 2.82 7.77
N PRO A 112 -6.73 2.78 8.89
CA PRO A 112 -7.36 2.62 10.18
C PRO A 112 -8.32 3.77 10.43
N GLU A 113 -9.52 3.43 10.89
CA GLU A 113 -10.43 4.41 11.45
C GLU A 113 -9.80 4.97 12.72
N ASP A 114 -9.62 6.29 12.76
CA ASP A 114 -9.13 6.98 13.93
C ASP A 114 -10.27 7.00 14.96
N THR A 115 -10.15 6.24 16.04
CA THR A 115 -11.19 6.13 17.07
C THR A 115 -11.59 7.50 17.65
N LYS A 116 -10.71 8.50 17.57
CA LYS A 116 -11.00 9.88 17.96
C LYS A 116 -12.01 10.55 17.03
N VAL A 117 -12.03 10.19 15.74
CA VAL A 117 -12.99 10.76 14.78
C VAL A 117 -14.41 10.36 15.16
N GLY A 118 -14.63 9.09 15.54
CA GLY A 118 -15.93 8.63 16.03
C GLY A 118 -16.38 9.39 17.28
N GLN A 119 -15.48 9.53 18.27
CA GLN A 119 -15.78 10.28 19.51
C GLN A 119 -16.11 11.76 19.25
N ILE A 120 -15.39 12.38 18.31
CA ILE A 120 -15.64 13.78 17.94
C ILE A 120 -16.95 13.91 17.17
N GLN A 121 -17.26 12.97 16.26
CA GLN A 121 -18.50 13.00 15.48
C GLN A 121 -19.73 12.81 16.37
N GLU A 122 -19.71 11.83 17.28
CA GLU A 122 -20.78 11.61 18.26
C GLU A 122 -21.04 12.86 19.10
N TRP A 123 -19.97 13.51 19.57
CA TRP A 123 -20.11 14.76 20.32
C TRP A 123 -20.63 15.92 19.46
N LEU A 124 -20.23 16.02 18.20
CA LEU A 124 -20.73 17.04 17.27
C LEU A 124 -22.22 16.87 16.97
N ASP A 125 -22.69 15.63 16.84
CA ASP A 125 -24.09 15.32 16.56
C ASP A 125 -25.01 15.68 17.74
N ASP A 126 -24.50 15.56 18.98
CA ASP A 126 -25.18 15.97 20.21
C ASP A 126 -24.96 17.46 20.57
N CYS A 127 -24.05 18.16 19.88
CA CYS A 127 -23.72 19.54 20.20
C CYS A 127 -24.81 20.48 19.70
N SER A 128 -25.34 21.31 20.61
CA SER A 128 -26.39 22.30 20.31
C SER A 128 -25.84 23.69 19.97
N GLU A 129 -24.51 23.86 19.99
CA GLU A 129 -23.86 25.15 19.70
C GLU A 129 -23.61 25.32 18.19
N ASP A 130 -23.87 26.53 17.67
CA ASP A 130 -23.65 26.87 16.25
C ASP A 130 -22.17 27.00 15.86
N TYR A 131 -21.25 26.93 16.83
CA TYR A 131 -19.81 27.03 16.60
C TYR A 131 -19.04 26.03 17.46
N VAL A 132 -17.92 25.53 16.93
CA VAL A 132 -17.06 24.57 17.60
C VAL A 132 -15.61 25.07 17.54
N CYS A 133 -14.93 25.08 18.69
CA CYS A 133 -13.51 25.42 18.76
C CYS A 133 -12.63 24.21 19.14
N THR A 134 -11.34 24.25 18.81
CA THR A 134 -10.40 23.16 19.11
C THR A 134 -10.32 22.82 20.60
N LEU A 135 -10.60 23.77 21.49
CA LEU A 135 -10.57 23.56 22.94
C LEU A 135 -11.77 22.74 23.42
N MET A 136 -12.95 22.97 22.86
CA MET A 136 -14.16 22.17 23.12
C MET A 136 -13.94 20.74 22.68
N ILE A 137 -13.43 20.52 21.46
CA ILE A 137 -13.08 19.18 20.96
C ILE A 137 -12.09 18.48 21.91
N TYR A 138 -11.03 19.17 22.35
CA TYR A 138 -10.02 18.57 23.22
C TYR A 138 -10.56 18.17 24.61
N ARG A 139 -11.41 19.00 25.21
CA ARG A 139 -11.90 18.81 26.59
C ARG A 139 -13.19 18.00 26.65
N GLU A 140 -14.12 18.26 25.75
CA GLU A 140 -15.49 17.78 25.83
C GLU A 140 -15.66 16.51 25.01
N ALA A 141 -15.22 16.51 23.75
CA ALA A 141 -15.27 15.32 22.91
C ALA A 141 -14.21 14.29 23.30
N LEU A 142 -12.95 14.70 23.44
CA LEU A 142 -11.83 13.78 23.68
C LEU A 142 -11.55 13.52 25.17
N LYS A 143 -12.16 14.29 26.09
CA LYS A 143 -12.00 14.17 27.55
C LYS A 143 -10.53 14.14 28.00
N LEU A 144 -9.67 14.90 27.31
CA LEU A 144 -8.25 15.02 27.66
C LEU A 144 -8.02 16.24 28.54
N GLU A 145 -7.27 16.08 29.63
CA GLU A 145 -6.80 17.21 30.43
C GLU A 145 -5.48 17.75 29.86
N LYS A 146 -5.29 19.08 29.91
CA LYS A 146 -3.97 19.67 29.65
C LYS A 146 -3.12 19.38 30.87
N LYS A 147 -2.03 18.62 30.69
CA LYS A 147 -0.93 18.57 31.65
C LYS A 147 -0.30 19.95 31.83
#